data_AF-A0A3D2C8F6-F1
#
_entry.id   AF-A0A3D2C8F6-F1
#
_cell.length_a   1.000
_cell.length_b   1.000
_cell.length_c   1.000
_cell.angle_alpha   90.00
_cell.angle_beta   90.00
_cell.angle_gamma   90.00
#
_symmetry.space_group_name_H-M   'P 1'
#
loop_
_entity.id
_entity.type
_entity.pdbx_description
1 polymer ?
#
loop_
_entity_poly.entity_id
_entity_poly.type
_entity_poly.pdbx_seq_one_letter_code
_entity_poly.pdbx_strand_id
1 'polypeptide(L)'
;MKRILTFLEEPWSPSVLEHHRAGTALPNTEASSRAVAEPLHDRATTAWMQRVTAHELAEMEAIAGPVLRALGYPEVQRDESLR
;
A
#
# COMPACT_ATOMS: atom_id res chain seq x y z
N MET A 1 -0.52 2.13 -13.31
CA MET A 1 -1.26 1.30 -14.29
C MET A 1 -0.77 1.45 -15.74
N LYS A 2 -0.67 2.64 -16.36
CA LYS A 2 -0.13 2.78 -17.74
C LYS A 2 1.18 2.02 -17.98
N ARG A 3 2.19 2.28 -17.15
CA ARG A 3 3.50 1.58 -17.21
C ARG A 3 3.38 0.05 -17.08
N ILE A 4 2.44 -0.43 -16.25
CA ILE A 4 2.22 -1.86 -16.03
C ILE A 4 1.57 -2.49 -17.27
N LEU A 5 0.52 -1.89 -17.83
CA LEU A 5 -0.12 -2.42 -19.04
C LEU A 5 0.82 -2.37 -20.25
N THR A 6 1.64 -1.32 -20.39
CA THR A 6 2.68 -1.28 -21.42
C THR A 6 3.69 -2.42 -21.25
N PHE A 7 4.13 -2.70 -20.02
CA PHE A 7 5.02 -3.83 -19.75
C PHE A 7 4.39 -5.18 -20.10
N LEU A 8 3.08 -5.32 -19.89
CA LEU A 8 2.31 -6.53 -20.24
C LEU A 8 1.88 -6.57 -21.71
N GLU A 9 2.24 -5.57 -22.52
CA GLU A 9 1.78 -5.42 -23.91
C GLU A 9 0.25 -5.34 -24.08
N GLU A 10 -0.45 -4.88 -23.04
CA GLU A 10 -1.91 -4.72 -23.03
C GLU A 10 -2.34 -3.26 -23.30
N PRO A 11 -3.47 -3.03 -24.02
CA PRO A 11 -3.94 -1.69 -24.30
C PRO A 11 -4.41 -0.99 -23.02
N TRP A 12 -4.08 0.30 -22.90
CA TRP A 12 -4.54 1.13 -21.79
C TRP A 12 -6.06 1.38 -21.87
N SER A 13 -6.76 1.18 -20.75
CA SER A 13 -8.15 1.62 -20.55
C SER A 13 -8.27 2.44 -19.26
N PRO A 14 -9.01 3.57 -19.24
CA PRO A 14 -9.33 4.29 -18.01
C PRO A 14 -10.09 3.45 -16.98
N SER A 15 -10.82 2.41 -17.41
CA SER A 15 -11.64 1.57 -16.52
C SER A 15 -10.82 0.88 -15.43
N VAL A 16 -9.52 0.68 -15.61
CA VAL A 16 -8.64 0.08 -14.58
C VAL A 16 -8.49 0.95 -13.33
N LEU A 17 -8.78 2.25 -13.43
CA LEU A 17 -8.81 3.16 -12.27
C LEU A 17 -10.16 3.10 -11.55
N GLU A 18 -11.21 2.68 -12.24
CA GLU A 18 -12.58 2.53 -11.75
C GLU A 18 -12.89 1.06 -11.39
N HIS A 19 -11.89 0.31 -10.91
CA HIS A 19 -11.99 -1.13 -10.64
C HIS A 19 -13.18 -1.52 -9.73
N HIS A 20 -13.52 -0.68 -8.76
CA HIS A 20 -14.69 -0.82 -7.88
C HIS A 20 -16.04 -0.89 -8.62
N ARG A 21 -16.10 -0.49 -9.90
CA ARG A 21 -17.30 -0.53 -10.75
C ARG A 21 -17.34 -1.70 -11.73
N ALA A 22 -16.30 -2.53 -11.78
CA ALA A 22 -16.16 -3.60 -12.77
C ALA A 22 -17.19 -4.74 -12.63
N GLY A 23 -18.02 -4.73 -11.57
CA GLY A 23 -19.03 -5.77 -11.33
C GLY A 23 -18.44 -7.13 -10.95
N THR A 24 -17.17 -7.17 -10.58
CA THR A 24 -16.48 -8.40 -10.18
C THR A 24 -17.03 -8.90 -8.85
N ALA A 25 -17.50 -10.15 -8.83
CA ALA A 25 -17.91 -10.80 -7.58
C ALA A 25 -16.67 -11.06 -6.71
N LEU A 26 -16.58 -10.39 -5.57
CA LEU A 26 -15.52 -10.60 -4.58
C LEU A 26 -16.01 -11.60 -3.53
N PRO A 27 -15.20 -12.61 -3.15
CA PRO A 27 -15.58 -13.57 -2.14
C PRO A 27 -15.63 -12.94 -0.74
N ASN A 28 -16.70 -13.16 0.02
CA ASN A 28 -16.83 -12.63 1.38
C ASN A 28 -15.89 -13.32 2.41
N THR A 29 -15.16 -14.35 1.99
CA THR A 29 -14.22 -15.11 2.82
C THR A 29 -12.80 -14.51 2.84
N GLU A 30 -12.49 -13.59 1.93
CA GLU A 30 -11.18 -12.93 1.88
C GLU A 30 -11.18 -11.61 2.66
N ALA A 31 -10.14 -11.39 3.48
CA ALA A 31 -10.03 -10.20 4.32
C ALA A 31 -9.96 -8.89 3.51
N SER A 32 -9.47 -8.95 2.27
CA SER A 32 -9.27 -7.79 1.40
C SER A 32 -10.49 -7.40 0.59
N SER A 33 -11.52 -8.26 0.49
CA SER A 33 -12.68 -8.05 -0.40
C SER A 33 -13.39 -6.75 -0.15
N ARG A 34 -13.54 -6.37 1.13
CA ARG A 34 -14.16 -5.09 1.48
C ARG A 34 -13.32 -3.89 1.01
N ALA A 35 -11.99 -3.96 1.18
CA ALA A 35 -11.10 -2.86 0.81
C ALA A 35 -10.97 -2.69 -0.70
N VAL A 36 -10.95 -3.79 -1.46
CA VAL A 36 -10.87 -3.78 -2.94
C VAL A 36 -12.19 -3.30 -3.59
N ALA A 37 -13.31 -3.41 -2.89
CA ALA A 37 -14.60 -2.89 -3.36
C ALA A 37 -14.70 -1.35 -3.30
N GLU A 38 -13.74 -0.67 -2.66
CA GLU A 38 -13.74 0.79 -2.52
C GLU A 38 -12.93 1.47 -3.63
N PRO A 39 -13.21 2.75 -3.96
CA PRO A 39 -12.36 3.52 -4.85
C PRO A 39 -10.90 3.62 -4.33
N LEU A 40 -9.96 3.85 -5.25
CA LEU A 40 -8.55 4.06 -4.89
C LEU A 40 -8.43 5.22 -3.89
N HIS A 41 -7.70 4.96 -2.80
CA HIS A 41 -7.45 5.89 -1.71
C HIS A 41 -6.07 5.62 -1.10
N ASP A 42 -5.51 6.58 -0.36
CA ASP A 42 -4.17 6.48 0.26
C ASP A 42 -4.21 6.25 1.79
N ARG A 43 -5.40 6.12 2.40
CA ARG A 43 -5.61 6.04 3.86
C ARG A 43 -4.76 4.98 4.59
N ALA A 44 -4.42 3.88 3.92
CA ALA A 44 -3.65 2.79 4.51
C ALA A 44 -2.13 3.03 4.48
N THR A 45 -1.65 4.03 3.74
CA THR A 45 -0.22 4.25 3.47
C THR A 45 0.56 4.59 4.75
N THR A 46 -0.03 5.37 5.66
CA THR A 46 0.62 5.86 6.88
C THR A 46 -0.06 5.36 8.16
N ALA A 47 -1.15 4.60 8.06
CA ALA A 47 -1.92 4.13 9.22
C ALA A 47 -1.10 3.26 10.20
N TRP A 48 -0.10 2.54 9.69
CA TRP A 48 0.78 1.72 10.53
C TRP A 48 1.68 2.57 11.44
N MET A 49 2.08 3.77 11.00
CA MET A 49 2.96 4.66 11.78
C MET A 49 2.31 5.15 13.07
N GLN A 50 0.98 5.23 13.09
CA GLN A 50 0.21 5.61 14.28
C GLN A 50 0.12 4.49 15.33
N ARG A 51 0.41 3.24 14.95
CA ARG A 51 0.20 2.06 15.79
C ARG A 51 1.49 1.45 16.31
N VAL A 52 2.58 1.63 15.58
CA VAL A 52 3.91 1.16 15.97
C VAL A 52 4.43 2.03 17.11
N THR A 53 5.21 1.46 18.03
CA THR A 53 5.93 2.15 19.11
C THR A 53 7.37 2.47 18.70
N ALA A 54 8.08 3.30 19.47
CA ALA A 54 9.49 3.60 19.14
C ALA A 54 10.37 2.35 19.21
N HIS A 55 10.05 1.44 20.15
CA HIS A 55 10.74 0.17 20.29
C HIS A 55 10.53 -0.73 19.08
N GLU A 56 9.27 -0.98 18.70
CA GLU A 56 8.94 -1.80 17.53
C GLU A 56 9.50 -1.21 16.23
N LEU A 57 9.58 0.12 16.12
CA LEU A 57 10.21 0.76 14.96
C LEU A 57 11.72 0.46 14.90
N ALA A 58 12.41 0.51 16.04
CA ALA A 58 13.83 0.17 16.12
C ALA A 58 14.07 -1.32 15.82
N GLU A 59 13.18 -2.21 16.27
CA GLU A 59 13.24 -3.63 15.93
C GLU A 59 13.00 -3.87 14.43
N MET A 60 12.01 -3.20 13.84
CA MET A 60 11.75 -3.26 12.40
C MET A 60 12.97 -2.79 11.61
N GLU A 61 13.63 -1.70 12.02
CA GLU A 61 14.84 -1.20 11.37
C GLU A 61 15.99 -2.22 11.47
N ALA A 62 16.19 -2.83 12.65
CA ALA A 62 17.22 -3.83 12.85
C ALA A 62 17.01 -5.10 12.00
N ILE A 63 15.76 -5.53 11.80
CA ILE A 63 15.41 -6.76 11.08
C ILE A 63 15.27 -6.50 9.58
N ALA A 64 14.48 -5.49 9.20
CA ALA A 64 14.03 -5.26 7.82
C ALA A 64 14.67 -4.04 7.15
N GLY A 65 15.31 -3.15 7.90
CA GLY A 65 15.92 -1.91 7.39
C GLY A 65 16.77 -2.09 6.13
N PRO A 66 17.70 -3.08 6.08
CA PRO A 66 18.50 -3.32 4.87
C PRO A 66 17.67 -3.63 3.62
N VAL A 67 16.62 -4.46 3.76
CA VAL A 67 15.73 -4.83 2.65
C VAL A 67 14.84 -3.66 2.25
N LEU A 68 14.32 -2.91 3.22
CA LEU A 68 13.51 -1.73 2.96
C LEU A 68 14.28 -0.66 2.18
N ARG A 69 15.54 -0.40 2.55
CA ARG A 69 16.43 0.50 1.80
C ARG A 69 16.71 -0.01 0.38
N ALA A 70 16.97 -1.31 0.21
CA ALA A 70 17.18 -1.90 -1.11
C ALA A 70 15.94 -1.79 -2.03
N LEU A 71 14.74 -1.77 -1.44
CA LEU A 71 13.47 -1.55 -2.14
C LEU A 71 13.15 -0.06 -2.35
N GLY A 72 13.98 0.86 -1.84
CA GLY A 72 13.82 2.30 -1.99
C GLY A 72 12.91 2.98 -0.96
N TYR A 73 12.54 2.29 0.12
CA TYR A 73 11.84 2.94 1.23
C TYR A 73 12.82 3.81 2.04
N PRO A 74 12.43 5.05 2.41
CA PRO A 74 13.29 5.92 3.20
C PRO A 74 13.39 5.42 4.65
N GLU A 75 14.43 5.86 5.35
CA GLU A 75 14.50 5.65 6.79
C GLU A 75 13.35 6.37 7.48
N VAL A 76 12.63 5.63 8.32
CA VAL A 76 11.45 6.15 9.01
C VAL A 76 11.92 6.90 10.25
N GLN A 77 12.05 8.21 10.13
CA GLN A 77 12.27 9.10 11.25
C GLN A 77 10.90 9.48 11.84
N ARG A 78 10.72 9.31 13.16
CA ARG A 78 9.55 9.87 13.83
C ARG A 78 9.69 11.37 13.87
N ASP A 79 8.77 12.07 13.21
CA ASP A 79 8.61 13.49 13.43
C ASP A 79 7.94 13.68 14.81
N GLU A 80 8.73 14.03 15.82
CA GLU A 80 8.25 14.28 17.18
C GLU A 80 7.44 15.57 17.29
N SER A 81 7.37 16.37 16.21
CA SER A 81 6.67 17.66 16.16
C SER A 81 5.13 17.56 16.05
N LEU A 82 4.58 16.34 15.89
CA LEU A 82 3.15 16.08 15.71
C LEU A 82 2.46 15.51 16.96
N ARG A 83 3.01 15.77 18.16
CA ARG A 83 2.39 15.43 19.45
C ARG A 83 1.86 16.66 20.18
#